data_AF-A0A955EB77-F1
#
_entry.id   AF-A0A955EB77-F1
#
_cell.length_a   1.000
_cell.length_b   1.000
_cell.length_c   1.000
_cell.angle_alpha   90.00
_cell.angle_beta   90.00
_cell.angle_gamma   90.00
#
_symmetry.space_group_name_H-M   'P 1'
#
loop_
_entity.id
_entity.type
_entity.pdbx_description
1 polymer ?
#
loop_
_entity_poly.entity_id
_entity_poly.type
_entity_poly.pdbx_seq_one_letter_code
_entity_poly.pdbx_strand_id
1 'polypeptide(L)' 'MPDRIAFCPACGAPTERRVPAADDRERDVCTACATVHYRNPLVVVGTLVEHAG' A
#
# COMPACT_ATOMS: atom_id res chain seq x y z
N MET A 1 -1.69 2.61 -9.60
CA MET A 1 -0.60 1.87 -8.94
C MET A 1 -1.16 0.54 -8.47
N PRO A 2 -0.41 -0.57 -8.54
CA PRO A 2 -0.98 -1.88 -8.25
C PRO A 2 -1.50 -1.95 -6.82
N ASP A 3 -2.71 -2.53 -6.69
CA ASP A 3 -3.45 -2.65 -5.44
C ASP A 3 -2.92 -3.74 -4.51
N ARG A 4 -1.74 -4.32 -4.77
CA ARG A 4 -1.12 -5.37 -3.96
C ARG A 4 0.40 -5.34 -4.06
N ILE A 5 1.09 -5.43 -2.93
CA ILE A 5 2.53 -5.72 -2.90
C ILE A 5 2.66 -7.24 -2.90
N ALA A 6 3.12 -7.86 -3.99
CA ALA A 6 3.20 -9.32 -4.07
C ALA A 6 4.43 -9.93 -3.36
N PHE A 7 5.53 -9.18 -3.32
CA PHE A 7 6.80 -9.61 -2.75
C PHE A 7 7.35 -8.53 -1.80
N CYS A 8 7.94 -8.95 -0.70
CA CYS A 8 8.48 -8.08 0.33
C CYS A 8 9.72 -7.33 -0.18
N PRO A 9 9.72 -5.98 -0.20
CA PRO A 9 10.88 -5.21 -0.64
C PRO A 9 12.11 -5.39 0.26
N ALA A 10 11.91 -5.82 1.51
CA ALA A 10 13.01 -6.00 2.47
C ALA A 10 13.75 -7.33 2.29
N CYS A 11 13.08 -8.39 1.83
CA CYS A 11 13.67 -9.74 1.79
C CYS A 11 13.33 -10.59 0.55
N GLY A 12 12.51 -10.09 -0.37
CA GLY A 12 12.13 -10.78 -1.62
C GLY A 12 11.10 -11.90 -1.47
N ALA A 13 10.74 -12.30 -0.25
CA ALA A 13 9.77 -13.37 -0.01
C ALA A 13 8.34 -12.93 -0.42
N PRO A 14 7.45 -13.89 -0.77
CA PRO A 14 6.06 -13.58 -1.06
C PRO A 14 5.34 -12.97 0.17
N THR A 15 4.24 -12.30 -0.11
CA THR A 15 3.34 -11.72 0.90
C THR A 15 1.96 -12.36 0.82
N GLU A 16 1.23 -12.30 1.92
CA GLU A 16 -0.16 -12.74 2.02
C GLU A 16 -1.04 -11.62 2.58
N ARG A 17 -2.32 -11.60 2.20
CA ARG A 17 -3.30 -10.68 2.80
C ARG A 17 -3.85 -11.28 4.08
N ARG A 18 -3.67 -10.56 5.18
CA ARG A 18 -4.29 -10.86 6.48
C ARG A 18 -4.53 -9.58 7.26
N VAL A 19 -5.33 -9.65 8.31
CA VAL A 19 -5.50 -8.56 9.28
C VAL A 19 -4.49 -8.77 10.41
N PRO A 20 -3.45 -7.92 10.56
CA PRO A 20 -2.55 -7.98 11.71
C PRO A 20 -3.28 -7.74 13.03
N ALA A 21 -2.76 -8.26 14.14
CA ALA A 21 -3.41 -8.21 15.45
C ALA A 21 -3.70 -6.78 15.98
N ALA A 22 -3.01 -5.76 15.47
CA ALA A 22 -3.15 -4.36 15.86
C ALA A 22 -3.72 -3.48 14.73
N ASP A 23 -4.31 -4.08 13.70
CA ASP A 23 -4.88 -3.38 12.53
C ASP A 23 -6.36 -3.78 12.34
N ASP A 24 -7.13 -2.91 11.69
CA ASP A 24 -8.57 -3.09 11.42
C ASP A 24 -8.85 -3.54 9.97
N ARG A 25 -7.81 -3.64 9.13
CA ARG A 25 -7.94 -3.89 7.69
C ARG A 25 -6.91 -4.91 7.21
N GLU A 26 -7.20 -5.51 6.05
CA GLU A 26 -6.23 -6.39 5.39
C GLU A 26 -4.97 -5.62 5.00
N ARG A 27 -3.82 -6.26 5.21
CA ARG A 27 -2.49 -5.77 4.82
C ARG A 27 -1.74 -6.86 4.09
N ASP A 28 -0.85 -6.46 3.19
CA ASP A 28 0.13 -7.35 2.60
C ASP A 28 1.21 -7.60 3.66
N VAL A 29 1.27 -8.81 4.21
CA VAL A 29 2.23 -9.20 5.25
C VAL A 29 3.20 -10.22 4.69
N CYS A 30 4.50 -9.99 4.90
CA CYS A 30 5.54 -10.90 4.45
C CYS A 30 5.46 -12.24 5.20
N THR A 31 5.50 -13.35 4.45
CA THR A 31 5.46 -14.71 5.02
C THR A 31 6.76 -15.15 5.69
N ALA A 32 7.87 -14.46 5.42
CA ALA A 32 9.19 -14.80 5.96
C ALA A 32 9.63 -13.90 7.12
N CYS A 33 9.58 -12.58 6.95
CA CYS A 33 10.06 -11.62 7.97
C CYS A 33 8.95 -10.93 8.76
N ALA A 34 7.68 -11.27 8.52
CA ALA A 34 6.50 -10.71 9.17
C ALA A 34 6.29 -9.19 9.01
N THR A 35 7.08 -8.52 8.15
CA THR A 35 6.89 -7.11 7.83
C THR A 35 5.50 -6.85 7.27
N VAL A 36 4.80 -5.87 7.85
CA VAL A 36 3.49 -5.40 7.38
C VAL A 36 3.72 -4.24 6.40
N HIS A 37 3.18 -4.35 5.19
CA HIS A 37 3.32 -3.32 4.17
C HIS A 37 2.08 -2.42 4.13
N TYR A 38 2.22 -1.23 4.72
CA TYR A 38 1.21 -0.18 4.65
C TYR A 38 1.27 0.51 3.28
N ARG A 39 0.09 0.74 2.70
CA ARG A 39 -0.06 1.59 1.52
C ARG A 39 -0.99 2.73 1.85
N ASN A 40 -0.42 3.92 1.94
CA ASN A 40 -1.20 5.14 2.01
C ASN A 40 -1.61 5.55 0.60
N PRO A 41 -2.86 5.99 0.40
CA PRO A 41 -3.26 6.63 -0.85
C PRO A 41 -2.32 7.80 -1.16
N LEU A 42 -1.97 7.93 -2.44
CA LEU A 42 -1.25 9.11 -2.90
C LEU A 42 -2.22 10.27 -2.97
N VAL A 43 -1.87 11.38 -2.33
CA VAL A 43 -2.59 12.64 -2.48
C VAL A 43 -2.19 13.24 -3.83
N VAL A 44 -3.16 13.40 -4.72
CA VAL A 44 -2.97 14.07 -6.02
C VAL A 44 -3.72 15.39 -5.98
N VAL A 45 -3.02 16.48 -6.26
CA VAL A 45 -3.58 17.83 -6.30
C VAL A 45 -3.43 18.42 -7.70
N GLY A 46 -4.42 19.20 -8.10
CA GLY A 46 -4.43 19.93 -9.37
C GLY A 46 -5.22 21.22 -9.21
N THR A 47 -4.97 22.17 -10.11
CA THR A 47 -5.72 23.43 -10.17
C THR A 47 -6.16 23.64 -11.61
N LEU A 48 -7.44 23.91 -11.80
CA LEU A 48 -7.97 24.38 -13.08
C LEU A 48 -7.94 25.90 -13.06
N VAL A 49 -7.16 26.49 -13.95
CA VAL A 49 -7.07 27.94 -14.10
C VAL A 49 -7.90 28.34 -15.31
N GLU A 50 -8.91 29.17 -15.10
CA GLU A 50 -9.70 29.79 -16.15
C GLU A 50 -9.36 31.28 -16.28
N HIS A 51 -9.34 31.79 -17.52
CA HIS A 51 -9.24 33.22 -17.80
C HIS A 51 -10.09 33.54 -19.02
N ALA A 52 -11.07 34.43 -18.83
CA ALA A 52 -12.01 34.92 -19.86
C ALA A 52 -13.01 33.89 -20.45
N GLY A 53 -13.21 32.72 -19.82
CA GLY A 53 -14.24 31.76 -20.21
C GLY A 53 -13.83 30.81 -21.34
#